data_AF-A0A3B8QZJ1-F1
#
_entry.id   AF-A0A3B8QZJ1-F1
#
_cell.length_a   1.000
_cell.length_b   1.000
_cell.length_c   1.000
_cell.angle_alpha   90.00
_cell.angle_beta   90.00
_cell.angle_gamma   90.00
#
_symmetry.space_group_name_H-M   'P 1'
#
loop_
_entity.id
_entity.type
_entity.pdbx_description
1 polymer ?
#
loop_
_entity_poly.entity_id
_entity_poly.type
_entity_poly.pdbx_seq_one_letter_code
_entity_poly.pdbx_strand_id
1 'polypeptide(L)'
;MRNLLYIIILLVATGCGYSNSYPEALDEAQRLMQSDPSAALSRLNGLDVSEFHDSATMARWALLYSEAMVVNKLAAPTDTIVNIAVDYYGRNNLTAEFQKASRLKAMMGAAGKRDDLATALYLQKEKEFMLYRERTRREQIMFVGIIILLIAAGVIAWMRQRIRMQSLQNEALMAEASGLRSRIAASRGDVSRLETTLQGLLDKRFDLIDSLCQTYYESQGTKTERKSIVDKVKSEIESVRTDSFPEMEKAVNACRNNILEEIKKSWPDMKPDDYRLLVYLASGFSTRAICLLLDESTDVVYKRKSRLKSRLKERCGSLERDISAVF
;
A
#
# COMPACT_ATOMS: atom_id res chain seq x y z
N MET A 1 -11.73 12.54 3.38
CA MET A 1 -11.21 13.88 3.71
C MET A 1 -12.30 14.95 3.62
N ARG A 2 -12.96 15.16 2.47
CA ARG A 2 -14.06 16.16 2.31
C ARG A 2 -15.25 15.94 3.27
N ASN A 3 -15.71 14.70 3.46
CA ASN A 3 -16.88 14.41 4.31
C ASN A 3 -16.64 14.72 5.81
N LEU A 4 -15.39 14.65 6.28
CA LEU A 4 -15.04 14.96 7.66
C LEU A 4 -15.05 16.46 7.93
N LEU A 5 -14.60 17.26 6.95
CA LEU A 5 -14.70 18.73 7.01
C LEU A 5 -16.16 19.19 7.04
N TYR A 6 -17.05 18.59 6.25
CA TYR A 6 -18.47 18.95 6.26
C TYR A 6 -19.16 18.62 7.59
N ILE A 7 -18.80 17.51 8.26
CA ILE A 7 -19.34 17.18 9.59
C ILE A 7 -18.89 18.18 10.65
N ILE A 8 -17.62 18.61 10.60
CA ILE A 8 -17.10 19.63 11.52
C ILE A 8 -17.79 20.99 11.29
N ILE A 9 -17.98 21.39 10.03
CA ILE A 9 -18.68 22.63 9.67
C ILE A 9 -20.15 22.58 10.09
N LEU A 10 -20.83 21.44 9.93
CA LEU A 10 -22.22 21.24 10.34
C LEU A 10 -22.37 21.34 11.87
N LEU A 11 -21.43 20.77 12.63
CA LEU A 11 -21.45 20.79 14.10
C LEU A 11 -21.24 22.21 14.67
N VAL A 12 -20.42 23.03 14.00
CA VAL A 12 -20.22 24.44 14.35
C VAL A 12 -21.44 25.29 13.99
N ALA A 13 -22.09 24.99 12.86
CA ALA A 13 -23.26 25.73 12.39
C ALA A 13 -24.52 25.50 13.26
N THR A 14 -24.68 24.33 13.87
CA THR A 14 -25.82 24.05 14.76
C THR A 14 -25.69 24.67 16.16
N GLY A 15 -24.56 25.29 16.49
CA GLY A 15 -24.32 25.92 17.80
C GLY A 15 -24.79 27.38 17.91
N CYS A 16 -25.24 28.00 16.82
CA CYS A 16 -25.71 29.39 16.81
C CYS A 16 -27.17 29.47 16.39
N GLY A 17 -28.06 29.75 17.34
CA GLY A 17 -29.41 30.20 17.02
C GLY A 17 -30.50 29.76 17.99
N TYR A 18 -30.49 30.29 19.20
CA TYR A 18 -31.73 30.48 19.95
C TYR A 18 -31.87 31.98 20.26
N SER A 19 -32.92 32.61 19.74
CA SER A 19 -33.26 34.00 20.01
C SER A 19 -33.65 34.14 21.49
N ASN A 20 -32.84 34.87 22.26
CA ASN A 20 -33.04 35.01 23.71
C ASN A 20 -33.75 36.32 24.05
N SER A 21 -34.69 36.27 25.01
CA SER A 21 -35.45 37.44 25.49
C SER A 21 -34.70 38.31 26.52
N TYR A 22 -33.50 37.91 26.94
CA TYR A 22 -32.70 38.63 27.95
C TYR A 22 -32.28 40.06 27.56
N PRO A 23 -31.91 40.38 26.30
CA PRO A 23 -31.56 41.74 25.91
C PRO A 23 -32.69 42.75 26.16
N GLU A 24 -33.95 42.35 25.91
CA GLU A 24 -35.13 43.20 26.11
C GLU A 24 -35.37 43.50 27.60
N ALA A 25 -35.22 42.49 28.47
CA ALA A 25 -35.36 42.68 29.91
C ALA A 25 -34.24 43.55 30.52
N LEU A 26 -33.03 43.50 29.96
CA LEU A 26 -31.93 44.39 30.34
C LEU A 26 -32.17 45.83 29.88
N ASP A 27 -32.71 46.02 28.68
CA ASP A 27 -33.09 47.35 28.17
C ASP A 27 -34.19 47.98 29.05
N GLU A 28 -35.18 47.18 29.45
CA GLU A 28 -36.24 47.60 30.36
C GLU A 28 -35.69 48.02 31.73
N ALA A 29 -34.84 47.19 32.34
CA ALA A 29 -34.20 47.52 33.61
C ALA A 29 -33.34 48.80 33.53
N GLN A 30 -32.63 48.98 32.41
CA GLN A 30 -31.84 50.18 32.17
C GLN A 30 -32.70 51.45 32.06
N ARG A 31 -33.87 51.39 31.43
CA ARG A 31 -34.83 52.51 31.37
C ARG A 31 -35.38 52.84 32.76
N LEU A 32 -35.74 51.81 33.53
CA LEU A 32 -36.25 51.97 34.90
C LEU A 32 -35.22 52.60 35.84
N MET A 33 -33.92 52.49 35.56
CA MET A 33 -32.85 53.03 36.39
C MET A 33 -32.98 54.54 36.68
N GLN A 34 -33.56 55.30 35.75
CA GLN A 34 -33.76 56.75 35.89
C GLN A 34 -35.09 57.10 36.58
N SER A 35 -36.14 56.32 36.35
CA SER A 35 -37.50 56.62 36.83
C SER A 35 -37.83 55.94 38.16
N ASP A 36 -37.42 54.69 38.35
CA ASP A 36 -37.63 53.89 39.55
C ASP A 36 -36.46 52.89 39.73
N PRO A 37 -35.40 53.29 40.46
CA PRO A 37 -34.24 52.44 40.70
C PRO A 37 -34.57 51.13 41.43
N SER A 38 -35.62 51.12 42.26
CA SER A 38 -36.01 49.95 43.05
C SER A 38 -36.67 48.89 42.18
N ALA A 39 -37.53 49.32 41.25
CA ALA A 39 -38.10 48.45 40.22
C ALA A 39 -37.03 47.94 39.25
N ALA A 40 -36.05 48.78 38.87
CA ALA A 40 -34.91 48.34 38.06
C ALA A 40 -34.12 47.20 38.72
N LEU A 41 -33.82 47.34 40.03
CA LEU A 41 -33.13 46.30 40.79
C LEU A 41 -33.98 45.02 40.93
N SER A 42 -35.30 45.16 41.17
CA SER A 42 -36.22 44.02 41.21
C SER A 42 -36.25 43.26 39.88
N ARG A 43 -36.30 43.98 38.76
CA ARG A 43 -36.26 43.38 37.42
C ARG A 43 -34.97 42.61 37.17
N LEU A 44 -33.82 43.16 37.55
CA LEU A 44 -32.51 42.50 37.41
C LEU A 44 -32.36 41.28 38.32
N ASN A 45 -32.94 41.31 39.53
CA ASN A 45 -33.00 40.16 40.43
C ASN A 45 -33.90 39.03 39.89
N GLY A 46 -34.92 39.36 39.10
CA GLY A 46 -35.83 38.39 38.48
C GLY A 46 -35.23 37.60 37.31
N LEU A 47 -34.07 37.99 36.78
CA LEU A 47 -33.42 37.30 35.67
C LEU A 47 -32.63 36.09 36.18
N ASP A 48 -32.83 34.92 35.57
CA ASP A 48 -31.97 33.75 35.82
C ASP A 48 -30.66 33.91 35.06
N VAL A 49 -29.59 34.22 35.79
CA VAL A 49 -28.27 34.50 35.24
C VAL A 49 -27.54 33.21 34.86
N SER A 50 -27.96 32.06 35.41
CA SER A 50 -27.36 30.75 35.13
C SER A 50 -27.64 30.25 33.71
N GLU A 51 -28.73 30.75 33.10
CA GLU A 51 -29.18 30.39 31.76
C GLU A 51 -28.66 31.32 30.66
N PHE A 52 -27.85 32.34 30.98
CA PHE A 52 -27.27 33.19 29.95
C PHE A 52 -26.34 32.39 29.04
N HIS A 53 -26.35 32.71 27.74
CA HIS A 53 -25.62 31.94 26.73
C HIS A 53 -24.29 32.59 26.35
N ASP A 54 -24.17 33.91 26.53
CA ASP A 54 -23.01 34.68 26.11
C ASP A 54 -22.47 35.55 27.25
N SER A 55 -21.15 35.73 27.21
CA SER A 55 -20.45 36.52 28.22
C SER A 55 -20.73 38.02 28.12
N ALA A 56 -21.23 38.51 26.98
CA ALA A 56 -21.56 39.93 26.77
C ALA A 56 -22.84 40.31 27.53
N THR A 57 -23.90 39.51 27.41
CA THR A 57 -25.15 39.66 28.17
C THR A 57 -24.88 39.57 29.67
N MET A 58 -24.05 38.62 30.10
CA MET A 58 -23.62 38.48 31.49
C MET A 58 -22.90 39.75 32.01
N ALA A 59 -21.96 40.29 31.23
CA ALA A 59 -21.24 41.51 31.59
C ALA A 59 -22.15 42.75 31.62
N ARG A 60 -23.09 42.83 30.68
CA ARG A 60 -24.09 43.90 30.63
C ARG A 60 -25.03 43.86 31.83
N TRP A 61 -25.55 42.68 32.16
CA TRP A 61 -26.34 42.46 33.37
C TRP A 61 -25.55 42.86 34.62
N ALA A 62 -24.31 42.41 34.75
CA ALA A 62 -23.45 42.72 35.90
C ALA A 62 -23.19 44.22 36.06
N LEU A 63 -23.02 44.95 34.94
CA LEU A 63 -22.86 46.41 34.94
C LEU A 63 -24.13 47.11 35.44
N LEU A 64 -25.29 46.75 34.88
CA LEU A 64 -26.58 47.32 35.27
C LEU A 64 -26.96 46.96 36.71
N TYR A 65 -26.62 45.75 37.16
CA TYR A 65 -26.83 45.30 38.52
C TYR A 65 -26.02 46.12 39.52
N SER A 66 -24.74 46.34 39.21
CA SER A 66 -23.84 47.17 40.02
C SER A 66 -24.30 48.64 40.05
N GLU A 67 -24.80 49.15 38.93
CA GLU A 67 -25.39 50.49 38.84
C GLU A 67 -26.66 50.61 39.70
N ALA A 68 -27.58 49.64 39.62
CA ALA A 68 -28.78 49.59 40.42
C ALA A 68 -28.48 49.58 41.93
N MET A 69 -27.49 48.79 42.36
CA MET A 69 -27.06 48.73 43.75
C MET A 69 -26.56 50.09 44.26
N VAL A 70 -25.74 50.79 43.47
CA VAL A 70 -25.21 52.13 43.82
C VAL A 70 -26.33 53.17 43.88
N VAL A 71 -27.24 53.20 42.89
CA VAL A 71 -28.35 54.18 42.85
C VAL A 71 -29.34 53.95 44.00
N ASN A 72 -29.60 52.69 44.38
CA ASN A 72 -30.41 52.34 45.55
C ASN A 72 -29.65 52.49 46.89
N LYS A 73 -28.38 52.95 46.86
CA LYS A 73 -27.52 53.13 48.04
C LYS A 73 -27.34 51.84 48.85
N LEU A 74 -27.28 50.70 48.19
CA LEU A 74 -27.08 49.38 48.80
C LEU A 74 -25.61 48.99 48.78
N ALA A 75 -25.12 48.38 49.86
CA ALA A 75 -23.78 47.80 49.92
C ALA A 75 -23.77 46.40 49.32
N ALA A 76 -22.80 46.11 48.44
CA ALA A 76 -22.55 44.74 48.00
C ALA A 76 -21.70 43.99 49.05
N PRO A 77 -21.98 42.70 49.32
CA PRO A 77 -21.19 41.91 50.26
C PRO A 77 -19.81 41.52 49.70
N THR A 78 -19.64 41.49 48.38
CA THR A 78 -18.40 41.14 47.68
C THR A 78 -18.29 41.96 46.39
N ASP A 79 -17.14 41.88 45.72
CA ASP A 79 -16.93 42.50 44.40
C ASP A 79 -17.22 41.56 43.22
N THR A 80 -17.73 40.34 43.45
CA THR A 80 -17.81 39.31 42.40
C THR A 80 -18.58 39.76 41.18
N ILE A 81 -19.79 40.32 41.35
CA ILE A 81 -20.67 40.69 40.23
C ILE A 81 -20.05 41.84 39.42
N VAL A 82 -19.59 42.91 40.06
CA VAL A 82 -18.97 44.04 39.34
C VAL A 82 -17.68 43.64 38.62
N ASN A 83 -16.91 42.71 39.19
CA ASN A 83 -15.71 42.19 38.54
C ASN A 83 -16.03 41.48 37.22
N ILE A 84 -17.21 40.89 37.05
CA ILE A 84 -17.63 40.29 35.77
C ILE A 84 -17.64 41.35 34.66
N ALA A 85 -18.23 42.52 34.94
CA ALA A 85 -18.26 43.63 34.00
C ALA A 85 -16.85 44.21 33.77
N VAL A 86 -16.08 44.44 34.84
CA VAL A 86 -14.70 44.97 34.75
C VAL A 86 -13.81 44.05 33.89
N ASP A 87 -13.82 42.75 34.16
CA ASP A 87 -13.01 41.77 33.43
C ASP A 87 -13.42 41.68 31.96
N TYR A 88 -14.73 41.63 31.68
CA TYR A 88 -15.23 41.53 30.32
C TYR A 88 -14.91 42.78 29.49
N TYR A 89 -15.28 43.97 29.98
CA TYR A 89 -15.06 45.22 29.24
C TYR A 89 -13.57 45.56 29.14
N GLY A 90 -12.76 45.20 30.15
CA GLY A 90 -11.31 45.32 30.10
C GLY A 90 -10.68 44.42 29.02
N ARG A 91 -11.08 43.14 28.95
CA ARG A 91 -10.57 42.21 27.92
C ARG A 91 -11.00 42.58 26.50
N ASN A 92 -12.21 43.13 26.35
CA ASN A 92 -12.75 43.54 25.05
C ASN A 92 -12.36 44.97 24.64
N ASN A 93 -11.49 45.65 25.42
CA ASN A 93 -11.03 47.03 25.16
C ASN A 93 -12.16 48.07 25.06
N LEU A 94 -13.26 47.86 25.78
CA LEU A 94 -14.39 48.79 25.85
C LEU A 94 -14.17 49.79 26.99
N THR A 95 -13.45 50.87 26.69
CA THR A 95 -12.89 51.79 27.70
C THR A 95 -13.94 52.55 28.50
N ALA A 96 -15.06 52.93 27.89
CA ALA A 96 -16.10 53.71 28.57
C ALA A 96 -16.83 52.87 29.61
N GLU A 97 -17.27 51.67 29.23
CA GLU A 97 -17.94 50.69 30.07
C GLU A 97 -17.00 50.16 31.16
N PHE A 98 -15.73 49.91 30.83
CA PHE A 98 -14.71 49.54 31.80
C PHE A 98 -14.50 50.62 32.87
N GLN A 99 -14.38 51.90 32.46
CA GLN A 99 -14.28 53.01 33.41
C GLN A 99 -15.54 53.14 34.26
N LYS A 100 -16.73 52.96 33.67
CA LYS A 100 -18.00 52.96 34.40
C LYS A 100 -18.04 51.85 35.45
N ALA A 101 -17.73 50.61 35.06
CA ALA A 101 -17.68 49.46 35.97
C ALA A 101 -16.67 49.66 37.11
N SER A 102 -15.48 50.20 36.80
CA SER A 102 -14.43 50.48 37.79
C SER A 102 -14.85 51.54 38.81
N ARG A 103 -15.56 52.59 38.36
CA ARG A 103 -16.12 53.61 39.26
C ARG A 103 -17.22 53.03 40.15
N LEU A 104 -18.12 52.22 39.59
CA LEU A 104 -19.18 51.55 40.35
C LEU A 104 -18.59 50.63 41.44
N LYS A 105 -17.54 49.88 41.11
CA LYS A 105 -16.80 49.05 42.08
C LYS A 105 -16.28 49.88 43.25
N ALA A 106 -15.65 51.03 42.98
CA ALA A 106 -15.15 51.92 44.03
C ALA A 106 -16.28 52.51 44.90
N MET A 107 -17.42 52.86 44.31
CA MET A 107 -18.57 53.43 45.04
C MET A 107 -19.24 52.41 45.97
N MET A 108 -19.38 51.16 45.54
CA MET A 108 -19.98 50.10 46.37
C MET A 108 -19.16 49.78 47.62
N GLY A 109 -17.83 49.95 47.57
CA GLY A 109 -16.94 49.76 48.72
C GLY A 109 -16.98 50.89 49.76
N ALA A 110 -17.48 52.08 49.41
CA ALA A 110 -17.28 53.29 50.21
C ALA A 110 -18.52 53.80 50.98
N ALA A 111 -19.77 53.48 50.59
CA ALA A 111 -20.93 54.26 51.08
C ALA A 111 -22.33 53.60 51.05
N GLY A 112 -22.43 52.26 51.04
CA GLY A 112 -23.75 51.58 50.97
C GLY A 112 -24.40 51.32 52.33
N LYS A 113 -25.73 51.41 52.40
CA LYS A 113 -26.53 50.83 53.51
C LYS A 113 -26.50 49.31 53.39
N ARG A 114 -26.19 48.62 54.48
CA ARG A 114 -26.33 47.16 54.57
C ARG A 114 -27.80 46.80 54.75
N ASP A 115 -28.30 45.96 53.86
CA ASP A 115 -29.64 45.40 53.91
C ASP A 115 -29.54 43.88 53.76
N ASP A 116 -30.18 43.14 54.67
CA ASP A 116 -30.04 41.69 54.75
C ASP A 116 -30.70 41.00 53.55
N LEU A 117 -31.83 41.55 53.06
CA LEU A 117 -32.52 41.04 51.89
C LEU A 117 -31.69 41.26 50.62
N ALA A 118 -31.18 42.47 50.40
CA ALA A 118 -30.28 42.76 49.27
C ALA A 118 -29.01 41.89 49.30
N THR A 119 -28.45 41.64 50.49
CA THR A 119 -27.29 40.75 50.67
C THR A 119 -27.61 39.32 50.27
N ALA A 120 -28.77 38.79 50.69
CA ALA A 120 -29.20 37.43 50.35
C ALA A 120 -29.43 37.27 48.84
N LEU A 121 -30.11 38.23 48.21
CA LEU A 121 -30.35 38.23 46.75
C LEU A 121 -29.04 38.34 45.96
N TYR A 122 -28.10 39.15 46.42
CA TYR A 122 -26.77 39.25 45.81
C TYR A 122 -26.03 37.90 45.85
N LEU A 123 -25.97 37.26 47.02
CA LEU A 123 -25.33 35.95 47.18
C LEU A 123 -26.01 34.86 46.36
N GLN A 124 -27.33 34.93 46.18
CA GLN A 124 -28.06 34.05 45.25
C GLN A 124 -27.56 34.24 43.82
N LYS A 125 -27.40 35.48 43.35
CA LYS A 125 -26.90 35.76 42.00
C LYS A 125 -25.45 35.36 41.78
N GLU A 126 -24.61 35.43 42.81
CA GLU A 126 -23.26 34.84 42.73
C GLU A 126 -23.31 33.33 42.49
N LYS A 127 -24.21 32.60 43.17
CA LYS A 127 -24.37 31.16 42.96
C LYS A 127 -24.84 30.83 41.55
N GLU A 128 -25.81 31.58 41.03
CA GLU A 128 -26.28 31.45 39.63
C GLU A 128 -25.12 31.69 38.64
N PHE A 129 -24.29 32.70 38.88
CA PHE A 129 -23.10 32.96 38.06
C PHE A 129 -22.07 31.81 38.13
N MET A 130 -21.87 31.20 39.30
CA MET A 130 -20.97 30.05 39.43
C MET A 130 -21.46 28.83 38.64
N LEU A 131 -22.79 28.61 38.61
CA LEU A 131 -23.41 27.58 37.77
C LEU A 131 -23.22 27.86 36.27
N TYR A 132 -23.43 29.12 35.83
CA TYR A 132 -23.14 29.56 34.47
C TYR A 132 -21.68 29.26 34.07
N ARG A 133 -20.73 29.60 34.95
CA ARG A 133 -19.30 29.38 34.72
C ARG A 133 -18.97 27.90 34.62
N GLU A 134 -19.58 27.05 35.45
CA GLU A 134 -19.37 25.61 35.40
C GLU A 134 -19.92 24.99 34.11
N ARG A 135 -21.14 25.36 33.71
CA ARG A 135 -21.76 24.91 32.45
C ARG A 135 -20.89 25.25 31.26
N THR A 136 -20.48 26.52 31.14
CA THR A 136 -19.62 26.99 30.04
C THR A 136 -18.30 26.22 29.99
N ARG A 137 -17.68 25.96 31.15
CA ARG A 137 -16.44 25.18 31.23
C ARG A 137 -16.63 23.72 30.81
N ARG A 138 -17.73 23.08 31.23
CA ARG A 138 -18.07 21.71 30.84
C ARG A 138 -18.31 21.61 29.33
N GLU A 139 -19.06 22.55 28.76
CA GLU A 139 -19.31 22.62 27.31
C GLU A 139 -18.00 22.78 26.52
N GLN A 140 -17.09 23.66 26.96
CA GLN A 140 -15.78 23.82 26.35
C GLN A 140 -14.92 22.55 26.44
N ILE A 141 -14.89 21.88 27.60
CA ILE A 141 -14.16 20.62 27.79
C ILE A 141 -14.70 19.53 26.87
N MET A 142 -16.04 19.40 26.78
CA MET A 142 -16.70 18.45 25.88
C MET A 142 -16.35 18.72 24.42
N PHE A 143 -16.38 19.99 24.00
CA PHE A 143 -16.04 20.38 22.63
C PHE A 143 -14.59 20.04 22.28
N VAL A 144 -13.63 20.36 23.16
CA VAL A 144 -12.22 19.99 22.98
C VAL A 144 -12.05 18.46 22.91
N GLY A 145 -12.75 17.71 23.76
CA GLY A 145 -12.74 16.23 23.72
C GLY A 145 -13.23 15.66 22.39
N ILE A 146 -14.31 16.21 21.83
CA ILE A 146 -14.84 15.78 20.51
C ILE A 146 -13.81 16.06 19.40
N ILE A 147 -13.16 17.23 19.41
CA ILE A 147 -12.12 17.55 18.42
C ILE A 147 -10.97 16.55 18.48
N ILE A 148 -10.48 16.23 19.68
CA ILE A 148 -9.39 15.25 19.87
C ILE A 148 -9.79 13.87 19.34
N LEU A 149 -11.02 13.43 19.62
CA LEU A 149 -11.55 12.15 19.14
C LEU A 149 -11.64 12.10 17.62
N LEU A 150 -12.10 13.17 16.97
CA LEU A 150 -12.17 13.26 15.51
C LEU A 150 -10.78 13.22 14.86
N ILE A 151 -9.80 13.90 15.45
CA ILE A 151 -8.40 13.86 15.00
C ILE A 151 -7.86 12.43 15.10
N ALA A 152 -8.05 11.76 16.25
CA ALA A 152 -7.60 10.38 16.45
C ALA A 152 -8.23 9.41 15.43
N ALA A 153 -9.54 9.51 15.18
CA ALA A 153 -10.22 8.71 14.18
C ALA A 153 -9.67 8.95 12.76
N GLY A 154 -9.39 10.22 12.41
CA GLY A 154 -8.75 10.58 11.14
C GLY A 154 -7.37 9.97 10.97
N VAL A 155 -6.52 10.02 12.01
CA VAL A 155 -5.18 9.41 12.00
C VAL A 155 -5.25 7.90 11.83
N ILE A 156 -6.15 7.22 12.56
CA ILE A 156 -6.35 5.77 12.45
C ILE A 156 -6.79 5.40 11.03
N ALA A 157 -7.74 6.13 10.46
CA ALA A 157 -8.20 5.89 9.09
C ALA A 157 -7.08 6.10 8.06
N TRP A 158 -6.30 7.18 8.20
CA TRP A 158 -5.16 7.47 7.33
C TRP A 158 -4.08 6.39 7.42
N MET A 159 -3.74 5.94 8.62
CA MET A 159 -2.75 4.89 8.84
C MET A 159 -3.20 3.55 8.23
N ARG A 160 -4.48 3.17 8.42
CA ARG A 160 -5.05 1.97 7.78
C ARG A 160 -5.02 2.06 6.27
N GLN A 161 -5.39 3.22 5.71
CA GLN A 161 -5.36 3.45 4.27
C GLN A 161 -3.93 3.37 3.72
N ARG A 162 -2.95 3.91 4.44
CA ARG A 162 -1.53 3.85 4.08
C ARG A 162 -1.02 2.42 4.05
N ILE A 163 -1.31 1.62 5.09
CA ILE A 163 -0.88 0.21 5.15
C ILE A 163 -1.50 -0.58 3.99
N ARG A 164 -2.80 -0.37 3.69
CA ARG A 164 -3.47 -1.02 2.56
C ARG A 164 -2.85 -0.66 1.21
N MET A 165 -2.40 0.58 1.04
CA MET A 165 -1.72 0.99 -0.19
C MET A 165 -0.33 0.33 -0.31
N GLN A 166 0.40 0.23 0.79
CA GLN A 166 1.70 -0.43 0.83
C GLN A 166 1.60 -1.94 0.59
N SER A 167 0.54 -2.60 1.08
CA SER A 167 0.35 -4.04 0.85
C SER A 167 0.14 -4.35 -0.63
N LEU A 168 -0.61 -3.52 -1.36
CA LEU A 168 -0.83 -3.69 -2.80
C LEU A 168 0.46 -3.57 -3.62
N GLN A 169 1.33 -2.62 -3.27
CA GLN A 169 2.63 -2.47 -3.92
C GLN A 169 3.55 -3.67 -3.64
N ASN A 170 3.55 -4.16 -2.41
CA ASN A 170 4.33 -5.34 -2.02
C ASN A 170 3.83 -6.62 -2.71
N GLU A 171 2.52 -6.81 -2.85
CA GLU A 171 1.95 -7.94 -3.60
C GLU A 171 2.40 -7.94 -5.06
N ALA A 172 2.41 -6.77 -5.73
CA ALA A 172 2.88 -6.64 -7.10
C ALA A 172 4.39 -6.97 -7.23
N LEU A 173 5.22 -6.44 -6.33
CA LEU A 173 6.66 -6.74 -6.30
C LEU A 173 6.93 -8.23 -6.02
N MET A 174 6.17 -8.86 -5.13
CA MET A 174 6.28 -10.30 -4.85
C MET A 174 5.83 -11.16 -6.04
N ALA A 175 4.80 -10.75 -6.77
CA ALA A 175 4.38 -11.40 -8.01
C ALA A 175 5.48 -11.34 -9.08
N GLU A 176 6.13 -10.19 -9.24
CA GLU A 176 7.25 -10.04 -10.17
C GLU A 176 8.47 -10.87 -9.74
N ALA A 177 8.85 -10.81 -8.46
CA ALA A 177 9.96 -11.57 -7.92
C ALA A 177 9.74 -13.09 -8.04
N SER A 178 8.51 -13.57 -7.79
CA SER A 178 8.18 -14.99 -7.96
C SER A 178 8.21 -15.42 -9.43
N GLY A 179 7.76 -14.56 -10.35
CA GLY A 179 7.85 -14.78 -11.79
C GLY A 179 9.29 -14.83 -12.30
N LEU A 180 10.17 -13.98 -11.78
CA LEU A 180 11.60 -14.06 -12.07
C LEU A 180 12.23 -15.34 -11.50
N ARG A 181 11.87 -15.71 -10.26
CA ARG A 181 12.37 -16.93 -9.62
C ARG A 181 11.98 -18.19 -10.37
N SER A 182 10.75 -18.28 -10.87
CA SER A 182 10.31 -19.44 -11.67
C SER A 182 11.05 -19.55 -12.99
N ARG A 183 11.29 -18.42 -13.69
CA ARG A 183 12.11 -18.38 -14.91
C ARG A 183 13.56 -18.81 -14.66
N ILE A 184 14.16 -18.34 -13.57
CA ILE A 184 15.52 -18.75 -13.18
C ILE A 184 15.56 -20.24 -12.83
N ALA A 185 14.56 -20.75 -12.11
CA ALA A 185 14.48 -22.17 -11.77
C ALA A 185 14.33 -23.05 -13.02
N ALA A 186 13.50 -22.65 -13.99
CA ALA A 186 13.35 -23.35 -15.26
C ALA A 186 14.67 -23.38 -16.05
N SER A 187 15.32 -22.22 -16.20
CA SER A 187 16.61 -22.13 -16.90
C SER A 187 17.71 -22.95 -16.22
N ARG A 188 17.78 -22.95 -14.88
CA ARG A 188 18.71 -23.83 -14.13
C ARG A 188 18.43 -25.31 -14.38
N GLY A 189 17.16 -25.69 -14.45
CA GLY A 189 16.75 -27.05 -14.80
C GLY A 189 17.25 -27.47 -16.17
N ASP A 190 17.10 -26.61 -17.18
CA ASP A 190 17.57 -26.90 -18.55
C ASP A 190 19.09 -27.01 -18.62
N VAL A 191 19.82 -26.10 -17.95
CA VAL A 191 21.29 -26.16 -17.88
C VAL A 191 21.75 -27.45 -17.21
N SER A 192 21.13 -27.85 -16.09
CA SER A 192 21.48 -29.09 -15.39
C SER A 192 21.21 -30.32 -16.27
N ARG A 193 20.09 -30.36 -17.00
CA ARG A 193 19.80 -31.45 -17.95
C ARG A 193 20.84 -31.53 -19.06
N LEU A 194 21.27 -30.39 -19.59
CA LEU A 194 22.30 -30.33 -20.62
C LEU A 194 23.65 -30.80 -20.07
N GLU A 195 24.01 -30.40 -18.85
CA GLU A 195 25.23 -30.82 -18.16
C GLU A 195 25.27 -32.34 -17.95
N THR A 196 24.19 -32.95 -17.46
CA THR A 196 24.09 -34.41 -17.30
C THR A 196 24.19 -35.14 -18.64
N THR A 197 23.59 -34.59 -19.70
CA THR A 197 23.68 -35.16 -21.05
C THR A 197 25.12 -35.08 -21.57
N LEU A 198 25.80 -33.95 -21.35
CA LEU A 198 27.19 -33.75 -21.75
C LEU A 198 28.13 -34.70 -21.02
N GLN A 199 28.00 -34.82 -19.70
CA GLN A 199 28.80 -35.75 -18.88
C GLN A 199 28.63 -37.19 -19.40
N GLY A 200 27.39 -37.66 -19.58
CA GLY A 200 27.16 -39.01 -20.09
C GLY A 200 27.72 -39.27 -21.49
N LEU A 201 27.76 -38.26 -22.37
CA LEU A 201 28.39 -38.39 -23.70
C LEU A 201 29.93 -38.39 -23.61
N LEU A 202 30.50 -37.59 -22.71
CA LEU A 202 31.95 -37.55 -22.49
C LEU A 202 32.45 -38.86 -21.87
N ASP A 203 31.75 -39.40 -20.88
CA ASP A 203 32.09 -40.67 -20.24
C ASP A 203 32.16 -41.80 -21.27
N LYS A 204 31.11 -41.94 -22.10
CA LYS A 204 31.10 -42.94 -23.19
C LYS A 204 32.24 -42.75 -24.19
N ARG A 205 32.60 -41.50 -24.49
CA ARG A 205 33.72 -41.22 -25.39
C ARG A 205 35.06 -41.61 -24.76
N PHE A 206 35.23 -41.35 -23.47
CA PHE A 206 36.43 -41.74 -22.75
C PHE A 206 36.53 -43.26 -22.60
N ASP A 207 35.43 -43.95 -22.33
CA ASP A 207 35.37 -45.42 -22.29
C ASP A 207 35.74 -46.04 -23.65
N LEU A 208 35.27 -45.46 -24.76
CA LEU A 208 35.65 -45.91 -26.10
C LEU A 208 37.16 -45.76 -26.33
N ILE A 209 37.71 -44.57 -26.01
CA ILE A 209 39.15 -44.30 -26.15
C ILE A 209 39.94 -45.29 -25.30
N ASP A 210 39.53 -45.52 -24.06
CA ASP A 210 40.18 -46.45 -23.14
C ASP A 210 40.15 -47.88 -23.69
N SER A 211 39.00 -48.34 -24.20
CA SER A 211 38.87 -49.67 -24.80
C SER A 211 39.75 -49.86 -26.05
N LEU A 212 39.92 -48.81 -26.86
CA LEU A 212 40.81 -48.83 -28.03
C LEU A 212 42.28 -48.84 -27.61
N CYS A 213 42.64 -48.05 -26.59
CA CYS A 213 43.98 -48.06 -26.00
C CYS A 213 44.32 -49.43 -25.41
N GLN A 214 43.38 -50.05 -24.71
CA GLN A 214 43.56 -51.40 -24.15
C GLN A 214 43.72 -52.44 -25.25
N THR A 215 42.85 -52.43 -26.26
CA THR A 215 42.93 -53.33 -27.42
C THR A 215 44.27 -53.17 -28.15
N TYR A 216 44.74 -51.93 -28.31
CA TYR A 216 46.04 -51.63 -28.90
C TYR A 216 47.18 -52.18 -28.04
N TYR A 217 47.19 -51.88 -26.74
CA TYR A 217 48.23 -52.29 -25.81
C TYR A 217 48.36 -53.82 -25.71
N GLU A 218 47.25 -54.54 -25.61
CA GLU A 218 47.22 -56.01 -25.52
C GLU A 218 47.68 -56.72 -26.80
N SER A 219 47.47 -56.08 -27.95
CA SER A 219 47.81 -56.67 -29.26
C SER A 219 49.14 -56.14 -29.82
N GLN A 220 49.79 -55.20 -29.13
CA GLN A 220 51.01 -54.53 -29.59
C GLN A 220 52.16 -55.53 -29.81
N GLY A 221 52.79 -55.46 -30.99
CA GLY A 221 53.92 -56.34 -31.34
C GLY A 221 53.52 -57.75 -31.76
N THR A 222 52.22 -58.03 -31.89
CA THR A 222 51.70 -59.30 -32.42
C THR A 222 51.36 -59.20 -33.91
N LYS A 223 51.38 -60.33 -34.63
CA LYS A 223 50.92 -60.39 -36.04
C LYS A 223 49.42 -60.05 -36.20
N THR A 224 48.67 -60.03 -35.11
CA THR A 224 47.22 -59.80 -35.05
C THR A 224 46.83 -58.37 -34.67
N GLU A 225 47.77 -57.52 -34.27
CA GLU A 225 47.56 -56.11 -33.85
C GLU A 225 46.58 -55.36 -34.76
N ARG A 226 46.92 -55.27 -36.06
CA ARG A 226 46.10 -54.58 -37.05
C ARG A 226 44.70 -55.18 -37.19
N LYS A 227 44.57 -56.51 -37.06
CA LYS A 227 43.28 -57.18 -37.18
C LYS A 227 42.39 -56.87 -35.97
N SER A 228 42.94 -56.97 -34.76
CA SER A 228 42.21 -56.69 -33.51
C SER A 228 41.69 -55.24 -33.47
N ILE A 229 42.51 -54.27 -33.88
CA ILE A 229 42.09 -52.86 -33.94
C ILE A 229 40.98 -52.66 -34.98
N VAL A 230 41.12 -53.23 -36.18
CA VAL A 230 40.11 -53.10 -37.25
C VAL A 230 38.80 -53.76 -36.85
N ASP A 231 38.84 -54.94 -36.25
CA ASP A 231 37.65 -55.65 -35.80
C ASP A 231 36.93 -54.89 -34.67
N LYS A 232 37.69 -54.29 -33.74
CA LYS A 232 37.13 -53.40 -32.71
C LYS A 232 36.49 -52.15 -33.31
N VAL A 233 37.15 -51.47 -34.25
CA VAL A 233 36.56 -50.30 -34.93
C VAL A 233 35.28 -50.67 -35.69
N LYS A 234 35.25 -51.82 -36.37
CA LYS A 234 34.03 -52.31 -37.04
C LYS A 234 32.90 -52.61 -36.05
N SER A 235 33.22 -53.22 -34.91
CA SER A 235 32.27 -53.46 -33.82
C SER A 235 31.64 -52.16 -33.32
N GLU A 236 32.44 -51.11 -33.13
CA GLU A 236 31.94 -49.80 -32.68
C GLU A 236 31.08 -49.12 -33.75
N ILE A 237 31.45 -49.22 -35.03
CA ILE A 237 30.62 -48.72 -36.14
C ILE A 237 29.26 -49.42 -36.15
N GLU A 238 29.23 -50.74 -35.92
CA GLU A 238 27.97 -51.48 -35.88
C GLU A 238 27.13 -51.12 -34.65
N SER A 239 27.76 -50.94 -33.48
CA SER A 239 27.07 -50.49 -32.25
C SER A 239 26.41 -49.11 -32.44
N VAL A 240 27.03 -48.20 -33.21
CA VAL A 240 26.41 -46.90 -33.55
C VAL A 240 25.12 -47.08 -34.37
N ARG A 241 25.04 -48.12 -35.22
CA ARG A 241 23.86 -48.39 -36.07
C ARG A 241 22.69 -48.96 -35.27
N THR A 242 22.97 -49.70 -34.21
CA THR A 242 21.96 -50.41 -33.41
C THR A 242 21.74 -49.74 -32.06
N ASP A 243 22.71 -49.82 -31.17
CA ASP A 243 22.55 -49.58 -29.74
C ASP A 243 22.64 -48.09 -29.39
N SER A 244 23.52 -47.34 -30.08
CA SER A 244 23.68 -45.90 -29.81
C SER A 244 22.65 -45.02 -30.54
N PHE A 245 21.88 -45.56 -31.49
CA PHE A 245 20.95 -44.77 -32.30
C PHE A 245 19.87 -44.04 -31.46
N PRO A 246 19.17 -44.68 -30.50
CA PRO A 246 18.18 -44.00 -29.67
C PRO A 246 18.80 -42.91 -28.77
N GLU A 247 20.05 -43.11 -28.36
CA GLU A 247 20.77 -42.17 -27.50
C GLU A 247 21.18 -40.92 -28.28
N MET A 248 21.57 -41.08 -29.54
CA MET A 248 21.83 -39.96 -30.44
C MET A 248 20.56 -39.14 -30.71
N GLU A 249 19.43 -39.80 -30.97
CA GLU A 249 18.13 -39.14 -31.13
C GLU A 249 17.79 -38.31 -29.88
N LYS A 250 17.96 -38.90 -28.69
CA LYS A 250 17.74 -38.23 -27.41
C LYS A 250 18.68 -37.02 -27.23
N ALA A 251 19.97 -37.17 -27.55
CA ALA A 251 20.95 -36.09 -27.43
C ALA A 251 20.66 -34.94 -28.40
N VAL A 252 20.29 -35.24 -29.65
CA VAL A 252 19.89 -34.22 -30.64
C VAL A 252 18.67 -33.46 -30.15
N ASN A 253 17.64 -34.15 -29.66
CA ASN A 253 16.44 -33.49 -29.14
C ASN A 253 16.74 -32.62 -27.92
N ALA A 254 17.57 -33.10 -26.98
CA ALA A 254 18.00 -32.31 -25.82
C ALA A 254 18.76 -31.04 -26.21
N CYS A 255 19.60 -31.10 -27.25
CA CYS A 255 20.46 -29.98 -27.66
C CYS A 255 19.83 -29.05 -28.70
N ARG A 256 18.84 -29.53 -29.47
CA ARG A 256 18.21 -28.80 -30.59
C ARG A 256 16.70 -28.66 -30.40
N ASN A 257 16.26 -28.30 -29.19
CA ASN A 257 14.87 -27.97 -28.89
C ASN A 257 13.84 -28.99 -29.42
N ASN A 258 14.12 -30.28 -29.26
CA ASN A 258 13.26 -31.39 -29.70
C ASN A 258 12.92 -31.38 -31.20
N ILE A 259 13.82 -30.89 -32.05
CA ILE A 259 13.62 -30.81 -33.50
C ILE A 259 13.18 -32.14 -34.15
N LEU A 260 13.69 -33.29 -33.71
CA LEU A 260 13.32 -34.58 -34.29
C LEU A 260 11.91 -35.00 -33.86
N GLU A 261 11.50 -34.71 -32.62
CA GLU A 261 10.12 -34.94 -32.17
C GLU A 261 9.12 -34.06 -32.91
N GLU A 262 9.45 -32.78 -33.11
CA GLU A 262 8.63 -31.84 -33.86
C GLU A 262 8.47 -32.28 -35.33
N ILE A 263 9.55 -32.75 -35.95
CA ILE A 263 9.51 -33.30 -37.31
C ILE A 263 8.66 -34.57 -37.35
N LYS A 264 8.77 -35.46 -36.35
CA LYS A 264 7.97 -36.69 -36.28
C LYS A 264 6.46 -36.40 -36.11
N LYS A 265 6.11 -35.33 -35.39
CA LYS A 265 4.72 -34.84 -35.28
C LYS A 265 4.22 -34.24 -36.60
N SER A 266 5.07 -33.48 -37.29
CA SER A 266 4.71 -32.77 -38.52
C SER A 266 4.71 -33.66 -39.76
N TRP A 267 5.50 -34.74 -39.75
CA TRP A 267 5.56 -35.75 -40.81
C TRP A 267 5.60 -37.17 -40.22
N PRO A 268 4.45 -37.72 -39.78
CA PRO A 268 4.37 -39.03 -39.14
C PRO A 268 4.70 -40.20 -40.08
N ASP A 269 4.32 -40.09 -41.36
CA ASP A 269 4.51 -41.14 -42.38
C ASP A 269 5.93 -41.15 -42.99
N MET A 270 6.92 -40.67 -42.23
CA MET A 270 8.29 -40.58 -42.69
C MET A 270 8.91 -41.98 -42.75
N LYS A 271 9.62 -42.27 -43.85
CA LYS A 271 10.27 -43.57 -44.02
C LYS A 271 11.34 -43.78 -42.94
N PRO A 272 11.45 -44.98 -42.32
CA PRO A 272 12.45 -45.25 -41.29
C PRO A 272 13.88 -44.94 -41.71
N ASP A 273 14.24 -45.26 -42.96
CA ASP A 273 15.60 -44.98 -43.47
C ASP A 273 15.87 -43.49 -43.65
N ASP A 274 14.84 -42.70 -44.00
CA ASP A 274 14.94 -41.24 -44.10
C ASP A 274 15.05 -40.62 -42.70
N TYR A 275 14.42 -41.24 -41.69
CA TYR A 275 14.57 -40.86 -40.28
C TYR A 275 15.95 -41.15 -39.74
N ARG A 276 16.48 -42.33 -40.03
CA ARG A 276 17.85 -42.69 -39.67
C ARG A 276 18.87 -41.72 -40.29
N LEU A 277 18.70 -41.37 -41.56
CA LEU A 277 19.51 -40.34 -42.22
C LEU A 277 19.38 -38.96 -41.54
N LEU A 278 18.17 -38.55 -41.17
CA LEU A 278 17.93 -37.28 -40.47
C LEU A 278 18.65 -37.22 -39.12
N VAL A 279 18.55 -38.27 -38.31
CA VAL A 279 19.21 -38.35 -37.01
C VAL A 279 20.73 -38.22 -37.19
N TYR A 280 21.32 -38.96 -38.14
CA TYR A 280 22.77 -38.86 -38.41
C TYR A 280 23.23 -37.47 -38.86
N LEU A 281 22.44 -36.80 -39.71
CA LEU A 281 22.71 -35.43 -40.12
C LEU A 281 22.61 -34.46 -38.93
N ALA A 282 21.56 -34.60 -38.11
CA ALA A 282 21.34 -33.73 -36.95
C ALA A 282 22.39 -33.93 -35.85
N SER A 283 22.97 -35.13 -35.76
CA SER A 283 24.14 -35.44 -34.93
C SER A 283 25.46 -34.91 -35.50
N GLY A 284 25.46 -34.33 -36.71
CA GLY A 284 26.65 -33.71 -37.32
C GLY A 284 27.62 -34.70 -37.96
N PHE A 285 27.19 -35.93 -38.26
CA PHE A 285 28.07 -36.88 -38.95
C PHE A 285 28.43 -36.38 -40.36
N SER A 286 29.71 -36.58 -40.72
CA SER A 286 30.17 -36.29 -42.08
C SER A 286 29.50 -37.21 -43.10
N THR A 287 29.38 -36.77 -44.35
CA THR A 287 28.80 -37.60 -45.42
C THR A 287 29.49 -38.96 -45.55
N ARG A 288 30.81 -39.02 -45.35
CA ARG A 288 31.57 -40.29 -45.38
C ARG A 288 31.19 -41.23 -44.24
N ALA A 289 31.03 -40.70 -43.02
CA ALA A 289 30.56 -41.48 -41.88
C ALA A 289 29.14 -41.99 -42.11
N ILE A 290 28.25 -41.15 -42.66
CA ILE A 290 26.89 -41.55 -43.03
C ILE A 290 26.88 -42.67 -44.07
N CYS A 291 27.76 -42.61 -45.08
CA CYS A 291 27.90 -43.68 -46.09
C CYS A 291 28.26 -45.01 -45.43
N LEU A 292 29.19 -45.01 -44.47
CA LEU A 292 29.58 -46.20 -43.71
C LEU A 292 28.43 -46.72 -42.83
N LEU A 293 27.71 -45.83 -42.15
CA LEU A 293 26.61 -46.21 -41.25
C LEU A 293 25.37 -46.71 -41.99
N LEU A 294 25.14 -46.26 -43.22
CA LEU A 294 24.02 -46.68 -44.07
C LEU A 294 24.37 -47.81 -45.03
N ASP A 295 25.66 -48.15 -45.18
CA ASP A 295 26.17 -49.09 -46.20
C ASP A 295 25.75 -48.66 -47.62
N GLU A 296 25.84 -47.36 -47.90
CA GLU A 296 25.45 -46.74 -49.16
C GLU A 296 26.61 -45.97 -49.80
N SER A 297 26.59 -45.85 -51.13
CA SER A 297 27.56 -45.02 -51.85
C SER A 297 27.32 -43.52 -51.61
N THR A 298 28.38 -42.73 -51.76
CA THR A 298 28.33 -41.26 -51.60
C THR A 298 27.29 -40.59 -52.49
N ASP A 299 27.17 -41.00 -53.75
CA ASP A 299 26.19 -40.45 -54.69
C ASP A 299 24.74 -40.67 -54.22
N VAL A 300 24.45 -41.86 -53.67
CA VAL A 300 23.14 -42.19 -53.11
C VAL A 300 22.84 -41.30 -51.90
N VAL A 301 23.77 -41.18 -50.95
CA VAL A 301 23.59 -40.37 -49.74
C VAL A 301 23.38 -38.89 -50.08
N TYR A 302 24.11 -38.32 -51.05
CA TYR A 302 23.90 -36.93 -51.50
C TYR A 302 22.49 -36.73 -52.07
N LYS A 303 22.03 -37.64 -52.95
CA LYS A 303 20.68 -37.59 -53.52
C LYS A 303 19.62 -37.70 -52.43
N ARG A 304 19.79 -38.62 -51.47
CA ARG A 304 18.87 -38.78 -50.33
C ARG A 304 18.84 -37.54 -49.44
N LYS A 305 20.00 -36.97 -49.10
CA LYS A 305 20.11 -35.71 -48.33
C LYS A 305 19.37 -34.56 -49.02
N SER A 306 19.56 -34.38 -50.32
CA SER A 306 18.88 -33.32 -51.09
C SER A 306 17.35 -33.50 -51.10
N ARG A 307 16.87 -34.73 -51.30
CA ARG A 307 15.44 -35.06 -51.29
C ARG A 307 14.84 -34.84 -49.91
N LEU A 308 15.53 -35.27 -48.86
CA LEU A 308 15.10 -35.12 -47.47
C LEU A 308 14.99 -33.64 -47.09
N LYS A 309 15.99 -32.81 -47.43
CA LYS A 309 15.95 -31.36 -47.21
C LYS A 309 14.74 -30.70 -47.87
N SER A 310 14.46 -31.07 -49.11
CA SER A 310 13.35 -30.51 -49.88
C SER A 310 11.99 -30.86 -49.27
N ARG A 311 11.80 -32.13 -48.88
CA ARG A 311 10.57 -32.62 -48.24
C ARG A 311 10.35 -32.00 -46.86
N LEU A 312 11.42 -31.83 -46.08
CA LEU A 312 11.35 -31.17 -44.78
C LEU A 312 10.97 -29.70 -44.93
N LYS A 313 11.50 -28.99 -45.93
CA LYS A 313 11.10 -27.61 -46.22
C LYS A 313 9.61 -27.49 -46.59
N GLU A 314 9.11 -28.43 -47.39
CA GLU A 314 7.72 -28.46 -47.84
C GLU A 314 6.74 -28.78 -46.70
N ARG A 315 7.07 -29.75 -45.85
CA ARG A 315 6.16 -30.28 -44.82
C ARG A 315 6.33 -29.67 -43.43
N CYS A 316 7.49 -29.09 -43.14
CA CYS A 316 7.86 -28.56 -41.82
C CYS A 316 8.29 -27.08 -41.92
N GLY A 317 7.51 -26.26 -42.64
CA GLY A 317 7.85 -24.86 -42.92
C GLY A 317 8.04 -23.99 -41.66
N SER A 318 7.43 -24.36 -40.52
CA SER A 318 7.64 -23.69 -39.23
C SER A 318 9.05 -23.86 -38.65
N LEU A 319 9.80 -24.87 -39.10
CA LEU A 319 11.13 -25.26 -38.60
C LEU A 319 12.26 -24.89 -39.58
N GLU A 320 12.03 -24.03 -40.57
CA GLU A 320 12.96 -23.76 -41.67
C GLU A 320 14.38 -23.34 -41.19
N ARG A 321 14.46 -22.54 -40.12
CA ARG A 321 15.74 -22.13 -39.51
C ARG A 321 16.50 -23.31 -38.91
N ASP A 322 15.82 -24.16 -38.15
CA ASP A 322 16.44 -25.28 -37.45
C ASP A 322 16.81 -26.41 -38.43
N ILE A 323 15.98 -26.64 -39.46
CA ILE A 323 16.27 -27.58 -40.55
C ILE A 323 17.51 -27.11 -41.33
N SER A 324 17.66 -25.81 -41.57
CA SER A 324 18.85 -25.29 -42.26
C SER A 324 20.14 -25.52 -41.48
N ALA A 325 20.09 -25.56 -40.15
CA ALA A 325 21.24 -25.84 -39.28
C ALA A 325 21.61 -27.34 -39.21
N VAL A 326 20.81 -28.23 -39.81
CA VAL A 326 21.06 -29.69 -39.88
C VAL A 326 21.71 -30.11 -41.20
N PHE A 327 21.52 -29.35 -42.29
CA PHE A 327 21.89 -29.73 -43.67
C PHE A 327 23.00 -28.90 -44.28
#